data_AF-A0A0E0Q9B5-F1
#
_entry.id   AF-A0A0E0Q9B5-F1
#
_cell.length_a   1.000
_cell.length_b   1.000
_cell.length_c   1.000
_cell.angle_alpha   90.00
_cell.angle_beta   90.00
_cell.angle_gamma   90.00
#
_symmetry.space_group_name_H-M   'P 1'
#
loop_
_entity.id
_entity.type
_entity.pdbx_description
1 polymer ?
#
loop_
_entity_poly.entity_id
_entity_poly.type
_entity_poly.pdbx_seq_one_letter_code
_entity_poly.pdbx_strand_id
1 'polypeptide(L)'
;MELAVGTPPVTVQALFGISDLCWVECTPCSGCNNNAAPPAGARLYDRANSSSFSPLACASQACKVRTTCSDTECGYRYVYGATDTDRNYVKGILGTETIKFGSNDAATVQSFTFGCTNTVYRNDLFDGNTGVVGLGRSKLSLVGQLGLDRFSYCLASNPNVASPVLFGSTASMDGNGVSSTPLLPDDANYYVNLLGISVDGTRLAIPNDTFAFNPNTGQDARRRLPDRRAGDPAGRAGLHRRRGGVQGADVSDAVNGSGLLCFLVDDASKNVVTVPTMTMHFDGMDMELLFGNYFAYTGKQSGGGGGDVLCLMIGKSSTGSRIGNYLQMDFHVLYELKNSVLSVQPADCGKI
;
A
#
# COMPACT_ATOMS: atom_id res chain seq x y z
N MET A 1 -11.18 1.61 6.63
CA MET A 1 -12.53 1.87 6.09
C MET A 1 -13.50 0.88 6.71
N GLU A 2 -14.74 1.30 6.94
CA GLU A 2 -15.77 0.45 7.51
C GLU A 2 -16.58 -0.26 6.41
N LEU A 3 -16.86 -1.55 6.60
CA LEU A 3 -17.77 -2.33 5.76
C LEU A 3 -18.59 -3.28 6.62
N ALA A 4 -19.74 -3.73 6.12
CA ALA A 4 -20.58 -4.71 6.82
C ALA A 4 -20.66 -6.04 6.05
N VAL A 5 -20.58 -7.15 6.76
CA VAL A 5 -20.49 -8.51 6.20
C VAL A 5 -21.60 -9.39 6.76
N GLY A 6 -22.31 -10.09 5.88
CA GLY A 6 -23.26 -11.14 6.24
C GLY A 6 -24.70 -10.72 6.48
N THR A 7 -25.51 -11.70 6.86
CA THR A 7 -26.93 -11.54 7.17
C THR A 7 -27.26 -12.31 8.45
N PRO A 8 -27.48 -11.63 9.60
CA PRO A 8 -27.47 -10.18 9.78
C PRO A 8 -26.08 -9.54 9.60
N PRO A 9 -26.01 -8.25 9.22
CA PRO A 9 -24.74 -7.58 8.92
C PRO A 9 -23.89 -7.36 10.18
N VAL A 10 -22.60 -7.64 10.05
CA VAL A 10 -21.56 -7.38 11.07
C VAL A 10 -20.57 -6.36 10.54
N THR A 11 -20.38 -5.27 11.29
CA THR A 11 -19.41 -4.22 10.95
C THR A 11 -17.97 -4.69 11.21
N VAL A 12 -17.10 -4.48 10.22
CA VAL A 12 -15.66 -4.77 10.28
C VAL A 12 -14.86 -3.56 9.80
N GLN A 13 -13.64 -3.41 10.32
CA GLN A 13 -12.70 -2.39 9.88
C GLN A 13 -11.66 -3.02 8.98
N ALA A 14 -11.51 -2.50 7.76
CA ALA A 14 -10.56 -3.01 6.80
C ALA A 14 -9.60 -1.94 6.30
N LEU A 15 -8.35 -2.33 6.10
CA LEU A 15 -7.43 -1.57 5.26
C LEU A 15 -7.83 -1.73 3.79
N PHE A 16 -7.53 -0.76 2.95
CA PHE A 16 -7.53 -1.01 1.50
C PHE A 16 -6.09 -1.00 0.99
N GLY A 17 -5.86 -1.72 -0.09
CA GLY A 17 -4.56 -1.74 -0.74
C GLY A 17 -4.66 -2.32 -2.14
N ILE A 18 -3.59 -2.19 -2.90
CA ILE A 18 -3.51 -2.70 -4.28
C ILE A 18 -3.33 -4.23 -4.34
N SER A 19 -3.66 -4.96 -3.27
CA SER A 19 -3.67 -6.43 -3.26
C SER A 19 -4.84 -7.00 -4.06
N ASP A 20 -4.75 -8.27 -4.42
CA ASP A 20 -5.73 -8.98 -5.23
C ASP A 20 -6.95 -9.47 -4.45
N LEU A 21 -6.83 -9.91 -3.20
CA LEU A 21 -7.94 -10.50 -2.44
C LEU A 21 -8.54 -9.50 -1.42
N CYS A 22 -9.87 -9.44 -1.40
CA CYS A 22 -10.63 -8.92 -0.26
C CYS A 22 -10.84 -10.03 0.79
N TRP A 23 -10.51 -9.78 2.05
CA TRP A 23 -10.69 -10.74 3.13
C TRP A 23 -11.02 -10.06 4.45
N VAL A 24 -11.65 -10.82 5.36
CA VAL A 24 -11.93 -10.39 6.74
C VAL A 24 -11.57 -11.52 7.70
N GLU A 25 -11.26 -11.16 8.94
CA GLU A 25 -11.03 -12.11 10.02
C GLU A 25 -12.33 -12.81 10.42
N CYS A 26 -12.27 -14.14 10.49
CA CYS A 26 -13.40 -15.02 10.76
C CYS A 26 -13.20 -15.86 12.02
N THR A 27 -14.28 -16.12 12.75
CA THR A 27 -14.24 -17.08 13.86
C THR A 27 -14.48 -18.53 13.40
N PRO A 28 -13.79 -19.53 14.01
CA PRO A 28 -12.69 -19.39 14.96
C PRO A 28 -11.40 -18.91 14.28
N CYS A 29 -10.63 -18.04 14.94
CA CYS A 29 -9.34 -17.56 14.41
C CYS A 29 -8.15 -17.83 15.34
N SER A 30 -7.03 -18.25 14.74
CA SER A 30 -5.72 -18.30 15.38
C SER A 30 -4.88 -17.06 15.03
N GLY A 31 -4.43 -16.32 16.05
CA GLY A 31 -3.57 -15.14 15.86
C GLY A 31 -4.29 -13.85 15.46
N CYS A 32 -5.61 -13.88 15.26
CA CYS A 32 -6.41 -12.66 15.27
C CYS A 32 -6.41 -12.07 16.70
N ASN A 33 -6.42 -10.74 16.82
CA ASN A 33 -6.40 -10.00 18.10
C ASN A 33 -5.14 -10.19 18.97
N ASN A 34 -3.95 -10.45 18.38
CA ASN A 34 -2.69 -10.56 19.14
C ASN A 34 -2.28 -9.21 19.79
N ASN A 35 -2.80 -8.95 21.00
CA ASN A 35 -2.46 -7.88 21.97
C ASN A 35 -3.12 -6.50 21.80
N ALA A 36 -4.06 -6.33 20.89
CA ALA A 36 -4.96 -5.18 20.90
C ALA A 36 -6.40 -5.69 20.94
N ALA A 37 -7.21 -5.21 21.89
CA ALA A 37 -8.65 -5.36 21.75
C ALA A 37 -9.02 -4.76 20.39
N PRO A 38 -9.80 -5.46 19.55
CA PRO A 38 -10.24 -4.87 18.29
C PRO A 38 -10.88 -3.51 18.60
N PRO A 39 -10.68 -2.47 17.77
CA PRO A 39 -11.27 -1.15 17.99
C PRO A 39 -12.73 -1.30 18.40
N ALA A 40 -13.22 -0.53 19.38
CA ALA A 40 -14.55 -0.72 19.95
C ALA A 40 -15.62 -0.94 18.86
N GLY A 41 -16.12 -2.18 18.73
CA GLY A 41 -17.12 -2.57 17.74
C GLY A 41 -16.62 -3.44 16.56
N ALA A 42 -15.31 -3.57 16.31
CA ALA A 42 -14.78 -4.48 15.31
C ALA A 42 -14.94 -5.93 15.80
N ARG A 43 -15.78 -6.69 15.10
CA ARG A 43 -16.10 -8.08 15.43
C ARG A 43 -15.48 -8.99 14.39
N LEU A 44 -14.92 -10.11 14.85
CA LEU A 44 -14.67 -11.24 13.97
C LEU A 44 -16.00 -11.66 13.34
N TYR A 45 -16.02 -11.85 12.03
CA TYR A 45 -17.21 -12.29 11.33
C TYR A 45 -17.42 -13.81 11.56
N ASP A 46 -18.63 -14.21 11.95
CA ASP A 46 -18.97 -15.61 12.17
C ASP A 46 -19.76 -16.17 10.99
N ARG A 47 -19.07 -16.94 10.15
CA ARG A 47 -19.66 -17.56 8.96
C ARG A 47 -20.80 -18.53 9.29
N ALA A 48 -20.83 -19.11 10.48
CA ALA A 48 -21.88 -20.04 10.89
C ALA A 48 -23.19 -19.31 11.27
N ASN A 49 -23.10 -18.02 11.58
CA ASN A 49 -24.23 -17.19 11.98
C ASN A 49 -24.75 -16.29 10.84
N SER A 50 -24.21 -16.42 9.63
CA SER A 50 -24.68 -15.70 8.45
C SER A 50 -25.50 -16.62 7.55
N SER A 51 -26.71 -16.20 7.20
CA SER A 51 -27.58 -16.96 6.27
C SER A 51 -27.20 -16.79 4.80
N SER A 52 -26.31 -15.86 4.47
CA SER A 52 -25.87 -15.55 3.10
C SER A 52 -24.45 -16.03 2.78
N PHE A 53 -23.76 -16.64 3.74
CA PHE A 53 -22.45 -17.26 3.51
C PHE A 53 -22.57 -18.54 2.70
N SER A 54 -21.68 -18.72 1.72
CA SER A 54 -21.51 -20.00 1.03
C SER A 54 -20.03 -20.30 0.79
N PRO A 55 -19.49 -21.44 1.26
CA PRO A 55 -18.10 -21.80 1.00
C PRO A 55 -17.89 -22.13 -0.48
N LEU A 56 -16.75 -21.71 -1.04
CA LEU A 56 -16.40 -22.08 -2.41
C LEU A 56 -15.81 -23.49 -2.46
N ALA A 57 -16.33 -24.30 -3.38
CA ALA A 57 -15.76 -25.59 -3.71
C ALA A 57 -14.40 -25.44 -4.42
N CYS A 58 -13.52 -26.44 -4.28
CA CYS A 58 -12.22 -26.47 -4.94
C CYS A 58 -12.28 -26.42 -6.47
N ALA A 59 -13.36 -26.92 -7.09
CA ALA A 59 -13.55 -26.86 -8.54
C ALA A 59 -13.89 -25.45 -9.06
N SER A 60 -14.28 -24.52 -8.18
CA SER A 60 -14.67 -23.15 -8.54
C SER A 60 -13.54 -22.42 -9.26
N GLN A 61 -13.87 -21.63 -10.28
CA GLN A 61 -12.86 -20.90 -11.05
C GLN A 61 -12.07 -19.91 -10.18
N ALA A 62 -12.74 -19.25 -9.24
CA ALA A 62 -12.12 -18.39 -8.23
C ALA A 62 -11.09 -19.15 -7.37
N CYS A 63 -11.29 -20.46 -7.18
CA CYS A 63 -10.38 -21.31 -6.43
C CYS A 63 -9.12 -21.71 -7.20
N LYS A 64 -9.07 -21.52 -8.52
CA LYS A 64 -7.87 -21.85 -9.30
C LYS A 64 -6.75 -20.82 -9.14
N VAL A 65 -7.01 -19.73 -8.43
CA VAL A 65 -6.09 -18.60 -8.25
C VAL A 65 -5.51 -18.61 -6.83
N ARG A 66 -4.25 -19.04 -6.68
CA ARG A 66 -3.45 -18.96 -5.43
C ARG A 66 -4.05 -19.68 -4.20
N THR A 67 -4.38 -20.96 -4.35
CA THR A 67 -5.07 -21.74 -3.31
C THR A 67 -4.34 -23.00 -2.88
N THR A 68 -4.65 -23.43 -1.66
CA THR A 68 -4.33 -24.75 -1.12
C THR A 68 -5.65 -25.46 -0.88
N CYS A 69 -6.03 -26.38 -1.75
CA CYS A 69 -7.26 -27.14 -1.61
C CYS A 69 -7.06 -28.33 -0.67
N SER A 70 -7.94 -28.46 0.32
CA SER A 70 -8.08 -29.66 1.15
C SER A 70 -9.46 -30.26 0.92
N ASP A 71 -9.54 -31.08 -0.13
CA ASP A 71 -10.59 -32.02 -0.54
C ASP A 71 -12.06 -31.53 -0.71
N THR A 72 -12.51 -30.41 -0.11
CA THR A 72 -13.87 -29.85 -0.35
C THR A 72 -13.93 -28.31 -0.37
N GLU A 73 -13.28 -27.63 0.57
CA GLU A 73 -13.28 -26.16 0.67
C GLU A 73 -12.05 -25.51 0.03
N CYS A 74 -12.28 -24.38 -0.62
CA CYS A 74 -11.25 -23.60 -1.28
C CYS A 74 -10.36 -22.85 -0.28
N GLY A 75 -9.26 -23.45 0.18
CA GLY A 75 -8.31 -22.79 1.08
C GLY A 75 -7.37 -21.82 0.37
N TYR A 76 -6.88 -20.78 1.06
CA TYR A 76 -5.92 -19.83 0.52
C TYR A 76 -4.85 -19.43 1.55
N ARG A 77 -3.69 -18.96 1.07
CA ARG A 77 -2.64 -18.34 1.90
C ARG A 77 -2.03 -17.12 1.18
N TYR A 78 -2.04 -15.97 1.85
CA TYR A 78 -1.38 -14.75 1.37
C TYR A 78 -0.24 -14.33 2.30
N VAL A 79 0.91 -14.03 1.73
CA VAL A 79 2.06 -13.45 2.45
C VAL A 79 2.05 -11.94 2.25
N TYR A 80 2.17 -11.20 3.33
CA TYR A 80 2.20 -9.75 3.35
C TYR A 80 3.57 -9.23 3.81
N GLY A 81 3.95 -8.04 3.34
CA GLY A 81 5.22 -7.41 3.67
C GLY A 81 6.39 -7.85 2.79
N ALA A 82 7.49 -7.09 2.90
CA ALA A 82 8.69 -7.26 2.07
C ALA A 82 9.78 -8.12 2.75
N THR A 83 9.38 -9.10 3.57
CA THR A 83 10.34 -9.97 4.25
C THR A 83 10.58 -11.23 3.43
N ASP A 84 11.85 -11.60 3.28
CA ASP A 84 12.32 -12.90 2.77
C ASP A 84 11.90 -14.08 3.66
N THR A 85 11.39 -13.78 4.86
CA THR A 85 10.83 -14.78 5.76
C THR A 85 9.33 -14.94 5.50
N ASP A 86 8.86 -16.17 5.31
CA ASP A 86 7.46 -16.61 5.21
C ASP A 86 6.62 -16.36 6.49
N ARG A 87 6.97 -15.32 7.26
CA ARG A 87 6.57 -15.08 8.66
C ARG A 87 5.48 -14.04 8.83
N ASN A 88 4.94 -13.47 7.74
CA ASN A 88 3.84 -12.52 7.76
C ASN A 88 2.78 -13.02 6.78
N TYR A 89 1.77 -13.73 7.25
CA TYR A 89 0.78 -14.30 6.34
C TYR A 89 -0.60 -14.43 6.96
N VAL A 90 -1.59 -14.49 6.08
CA VAL A 90 -2.97 -14.83 6.42
C VAL A 90 -3.37 -16.11 5.70
N LYS A 91 -4.21 -16.93 6.34
CA LYS A 91 -4.77 -18.15 5.78
C LYS A 91 -6.25 -18.25 6.14
N GLY A 92 -7.02 -18.81 5.22
CA GLY A 92 -8.45 -19.00 5.40
C GLY A 92 -9.05 -19.85 4.29
N ILE A 93 -10.37 -19.74 4.14
CA ILE A 93 -11.09 -20.28 2.98
C ILE A 93 -11.72 -19.15 2.16
N LEU A 94 -11.93 -19.39 0.88
CA LEU A 94 -12.75 -18.54 0.04
C LEU A 94 -14.22 -18.95 0.17
N GLY A 95 -15.08 -17.94 0.21
CA GLY A 95 -16.54 -18.09 0.20
C GLY A 95 -17.17 -16.91 -0.51
N THR A 96 -18.48 -16.99 -0.74
CA THR A 96 -19.29 -15.86 -1.16
C THR A 96 -20.10 -15.33 0.02
N GLU A 97 -20.32 -14.02 0.06
CA GLU A 97 -21.12 -13.37 1.09
C GLU A 97 -21.79 -12.09 0.56
N THR A 98 -22.78 -11.59 1.30
CA THR A 98 -23.34 -10.25 1.15
C THR A 98 -22.46 -9.24 1.88
N ILE A 99 -21.83 -8.34 1.13
CA ILE A 99 -20.98 -7.27 1.67
C ILE A 99 -21.58 -5.91 1.33
N LYS A 100 -21.64 -5.03 2.33
CA LYS A 100 -22.05 -3.64 2.20
C LYS A 100 -20.84 -2.74 2.35
N PHE A 101 -20.53 -1.97 1.30
CA PHE A 101 -19.44 -1.00 1.29
C PHE A 101 -19.97 0.42 1.49
N GLY A 102 -19.40 1.18 2.43
CA GLY A 102 -19.78 2.56 2.73
C GLY A 102 -20.94 2.70 3.72
N SER A 103 -21.07 3.90 4.30
CA SER A 103 -22.06 4.23 5.35
C SER A 103 -23.32 4.93 4.80
N ASN A 104 -23.16 5.97 3.97
CA ASN A 104 -24.25 6.84 3.52
C ASN A 104 -24.85 6.45 2.14
N ASP A 105 -24.02 6.11 1.14
CA ASP A 105 -24.42 5.63 -0.19
C ASP A 105 -23.94 4.20 -0.41
N ALA A 106 -24.41 3.33 0.48
CA ALA A 106 -23.78 2.04 0.65
C ALA A 106 -24.14 1.04 -0.46
N ALA A 107 -23.14 0.57 -1.21
CA ALA A 107 -23.31 -0.47 -2.21
C ALA A 107 -23.36 -1.84 -1.52
N THR A 108 -24.49 -2.54 -1.67
CA THR A 108 -24.63 -3.93 -1.19
C THR A 108 -24.38 -4.88 -2.35
N VAL A 109 -23.39 -5.73 -2.20
CA VAL A 109 -22.98 -6.72 -3.19
C VAL A 109 -23.30 -8.10 -2.64
N GLN A 110 -24.21 -8.80 -3.29
CA GLN A 110 -24.53 -10.20 -2.95
C GLN A 110 -23.57 -11.14 -3.66
N SER A 111 -23.33 -12.31 -3.06
CA SER A 111 -22.45 -13.34 -3.60
C SER A 111 -21.03 -12.85 -3.92
N PHE A 112 -20.54 -11.86 -3.17
CA PHE A 112 -19.18 -11.33 -3.33
C PHE A 112 -18.17 -12.35 -2.83
N THR A 113 -17.21 -12.72 -3.66
CA THR A 113 -16.16 -13.67 -3.29
C THR A 113 -15.14 -12.98 -2.39
N PHE A 114 -14.90 -13.54 -1.20
CA PHE A 114 -13.96 -12.99 -0.24
C PHE A 114 -13.22 -14.11 0.50
N GLY A 115 -12.13 -13.74 1.15
CA GLY A 115 -11.41 -14.60 2.08
C GLY A 115 -12.00 -14.52 3.49
N CYS A 116 -12.39 -15.66 4.03
CA CYS A 116 -12.73 -15.83 5.43
C CYS A 116 -11.48 -16.31 6.19
N THR A 117 -10.71 -15.36 6.74
CA THR A 117 -9.40 -15.58 7.36
C THR A 117 -9.53 -16.17 8.75
N ASN A 118 -9.05 -17.39 8.97
CA ASN A 118 -9.05 -18.04 10.28
C ASN A 118 -7.64 -18.17 10.89
N THR A 119 -6.61 -17.66 10.21
CA THR A 119 -5.25 -17.62 10.73
C THR A 119 -4.56 -16.34 10.28
N VAL A 120 -4.06 -15.56 11.24
CA VAL A 120 -3.21 -14.39 11.00
C VAL A 120 -1.90 -14.60 11.74
N TYR A 121 -0.82 -14.73 10.99
CA TYR A 121 0.52 -14.89 11.53
C TYR A 121 1.30 -13.59 11.30
N ARG A 122 1.55 -12.88 12.43
CA ARG A 122 1.99 -11.47 12.56
C ARG A 122 0.99 -10.42 12.06
N ASN A 123 0.48 -9.62 12.99
CA ASN A 123 -0.65 -8.69 12.82
C ASN A 123 -0.27 -7.20 12.90
N ASP A 124 0.99 -6.88 13.15
CA ASP A 124 1.50 -5.50 13.24
C ASP A 124 1.33 -4.75 11.91
N LEU A 125 1.33 -5.46 10.78
CA LEU A 125 1.09 -4.90 9.45
C LEU A 125 -0.34 -4.40 9.22
N PHE A 126 -1.31 -4.88 10.00
CA PHE A 126 -2.72 -4.56 9.80
C PHE A 126 -3.25 -3.51 10.78
N ASP A 127 -2.41 -3.03 11.71
CA ASP A 127 -2.75 -1.94 12.64
C ASP A 127 -4.10 -2.14 13.36
N GLY A 128 -4.36 -3.37 13.80
CA GLY A 128 -5.62 -3.74 14.47
C GLY A 128 -6.87 -3.81 13.58
N ASN A 129 -6.74 -3.61 12.27
CA ASN A 129 -7.84 -3.82 11.32
C ASN A 129 -8.11 -5.32 11.14
N THR A 130 -9.38 -5.67 11.00
CA THR A 130 -9.86 -7.06 10.90
C THR A 130 -10.16 -7.47 9.46
N GLY A 131 -9.61 -6.77 8.47
CA GLY A 131 -9.78 -7.11 7.07
C GLY A 131 -8.92 -6.27 6.12
N VAL A 132 -8.93 -6.69 4.85
CA VAL A 132 -8.31 -5.99 3.72
C VAL A 132 -9.30 -5.95 2.56
N VAL A 133 -9.44 -4.79 1.93
CA VAL A 133 -10.11 -4.59 0.66
C VAL A 133 -9.05 -4.49 -0.42
N GLY A 134 -8.94 -5.54 -1.24
CA GLY A 134 -8.03 -5.58 -2.39
C GLY A 134 -8.57 -4.77 -3.55
N LEU A 135 -7.78 -3.83 -4.05
CA LEU A 135 -8.05 -2.98 -5.22
C LEU A 135 -7.20 -3.36 -6.45
N GLY A 136 -6.48 -4.48 -6.40
CA GLY A 136 -5.67 -4.99 -7.51
C GLY A 136 -6.50 -5.35 -8.75
N ARG A 137 -5.84 -5.83 -9.81
CA ARG A 137 -6.47 -6.12 -11.12
C ARG A 137 -7.09 -7.52 -11.21
N SER A 138 -6.87 -8.34 -10.18
CA SER A 138 -7.36 -9.72 -10.12
C SER A 138 -8.89 -9.79 -10.07
N LYS A 139 -9.45 -10.89 -10.58
CA LYS A 139 -10.88 -11.22 -10.48
C LYS A 139 -11.37 -11.49 -9.05
N LEU A 140 -10.46 -11.54 -8.07
CA LEU A 140 -10.79 -11.66 -6.63
C LEU A 140 -10.82 -10.30 -5.92
N SER A 141 -10.44 -9.20 -6.60
CA SER A 141 -10.41 -7.88 -6.00
C SER A 141 -11.79 -7.23 -6.05
N LEU A 142 -12.02 -6.17 -5.27
CA LEU A 142 -13.24 -5.38 -5.36
C LEU A 142 -13.43 -4.83 -6.79
N VAL A 143 -12.35 -4.30 -7.36
CA VAL A 143 -12.30 -3.74 -8.72
C VAL A 143 -12.67 -4.79 -9.76
N GLY A 144 -12.06 -5.97 -9.70
CA GLY A 144 -12.27 -7.03 -10.67
C GLY A 144 -13.64 -7.71 -10.57
N GLN A 145 -14.17 -7.88 -9.35
CA GLN A 145 -15.48 -8.50 -9.15
C GLN A 145 -16.64 -7.58 -9.56
N LEU A 146 -16.51 -6.27 -9.33
CA LEU A 146 -17.52 -5.29 -9.71
C LEU A 146 -17.36 -4.76 -11.14
N GLY A 147 -16.29 -5.15 -11.84
CA GLY A 147 -16.02 -4.68 -13.20
C GLY A 147 -15.82 -3.17 -13.27
N LEU A 148 -15.20 -2.58 -12.24
CA LEU A 148 -14.98 -1.13 -12.19
C LEU A 148 -14.00 -0.72 -13.29
N ASP A 149 -14.33 0.36 -14.00
CA ASP A 149 -13.48 0.96 -15.02
C ASP A 149 -12.44 1.92 -14.43
N ARG A 150 -12.69 2.42 -13.22
CA ARG A 150 -11.80 3.34 -12.50
C ARG A 150 -12.04 3.35 -10.99
N PHE A 151 -11.03 3.78 -10.25
CA PHE A 151 -11.13 4.12 -8.83
C PHE A 151 -10.08 5.18 -8.49
N SER A 152 -10.31 5.96 -7.44
CA SER A 152 -9.34 6.94 -6.97
C SER A 152 -9.29 7.01 -5.45
N TYR A 153 -8.19 7.50 -4.90
CA TYR A 153 -8.07 7.80 -3.48
C TYR A 153 -7.27 9.07 -3.23
N CYS A 154 -7.39 9.61 -2.02
CA CYS A 154 -6.51 10.65 -1.50
C CYS A 154 -6.10 10.27 -0.08
N LEU A 155 -4.81 10.03 0.15
CA LEU A 155 -4.27 9.68 1.46
C LEU A 155 -3.90 10.95 2.21
N ALA A 156 -4.66 11.34 3.23
CA ALA A 156 -4.34 12.53 4.01
C ALA A 156 -3.08 12.31 4.86
N SER A 157 -2.14 13.27 4.83
CA SER A 157 -0.99 13.25 5.75
C SER A 157 -1.39 13.57 7.20
N ASN A 158 -2.47 14.32 7.40
CA ASN A 158 -3.04 14.59 8.71
C ASN A 158 -3.94 13.42 9.16
N PRO A 159 -3.59 12.70 10.25
CA PRO A 159 -4.38 11.54 10.70
C PRO A 159 -5.79 11.89 11.19
N ASN A 160 -6.09 13.17 11.41
CA ASN A 160 -7.43 13.63 11.79
C ASN A 160 -8.33 13.95 10.59
N VAL A 161 -7.82 13.82 9.37
CA VAL A 161 -8.55 14.03 8.12
C VAL A 161 -8.83 12.67 7.48
N ALA A 162 -10.08 12.44 7.08
CA ALA A 162 -10.45 11.21 6.41
C ALA A 162 -9.75 11.12 5.04
N SER A 163 -9.31 9.92 4.68
CA SER A 163 -8.75 9.62 3.36
C SER A 163 -9.84 9.01 2.47
N PRO A 164 -10.41 9.75 1.51
CA PRO A 164 -11.49 9.25 0.67
C PRO A 164 -10.98 8.20 -0.33
N VAL A 165 -11.86 7.25 -0.64
CA VAL A 165 -11.72 6.30 -1.75
C VAL A 165 -13.02 6.33 -2.54
N LEU A 166 -12.92 6.54 -3.85
CA LEU A 166 -14.03 6.73 -4.77
C LEU A 166 -13.96 5.66 -5.87
N PHE A 167 -15.12 5.27 -6.41
CA PHE A 167 -15.25 4.16 -7.35
C PHE A 167 -16.14 4.50 -8.53
N GLY A 168 -15.82 3.96 -9.71
CA GLY A 168 -16.62 4.16 -10.91
C GLY A 168 -16.74 5.65 -11.26
N SER A 169 -17.94 6.11 -11.61
CA SER A 169 -18.15 7.48 -12.08
C SER A 169 -17.83 8.57 -11.04
N THR A 170 -17.80 8.26 -9.74
CA THR A 170 -17.43 9.23 -8.70
C THR A 170 -15.92 9.41 -8.58
N ALA A 171 -15.12 8.46 -9.09
CA ALA A 171 -13.67 8.60 -9.21
C ALA A 171 -13.31 9.39 -10.48
N SER A 172 -13.74 10.64 -10.53
CA SER A 172 -13.38 11.60 -11.57
C SER A 172 -12.22 12.48 -11.11
N MET A 173 -11.33 12.83 -12.04
CA MET A 173 -10.25 13.78 -11.81
C MET A 173 -10.16 14.67 -13.04
N ASP A 174 -10.62 15.91 -12.88
CA ASP A 174 -10.63 16.92 -13.93
C ASP A 174 -10.01 18.21 -13.38
N GLY A 175 -9.33 18.97 -14.23
CA GLY A 175 -8.81 20.29 -13.88
C GLY A 175 -7.38 20.55 -14.30
N ASN A 176 -6.91 21.76 -14.01
CA ASN A 176 -5.52 22.15 -14.22
C ASN A 176 -4.63 21.48 -13.17
N GLY A 177 -3.54 20.83 -13.60
CA GLY A 177 -2.58 20.18 -12.71
C GLY A 177 -2.67 18.66 -12.65
N VAL A 178 -3.61 18.04 -13.38
CA VAL A 178 -3.62 16.59 -13.60
C VAL A 178 -2.44 16.20 -14.47
N SER A 179 -1.58 15.34 -13.95
CA SER A 179 -0.47 14.72 -14.67
C SER A 179 -0.73 13.22 -14.78
N SER A 180 -0.27 12.58 -15.86
CA SER A 180 -0.65 11.20 -16.16
C SER A 180 0.50 10.38 -16.75
N THR A 181 0.57 9.12 -16.34
CA THR A 181 1.49 8.11 -16.89
C THR A 181 0.71 6.86 -17.30
N PRO A 182 1.13 6.14 -18.35
CA PRO A 182 0.56 4.84 -18.69
C PRO A 182 0.77 3.82 -17.55
N LEU A 183 -0.25 3.01 -17.31
CA LEU A 183 -0.14 1.77 -16.55
C LEU A 183 0.43 0.68 -17.47
N LEU A 184 1.45 -0.01 -16.99
CA LEU A 184 2.07 -1.13 -17.70
C LEU A 184 1.17 -2.39 -17.62
N PRO A 185 1.26 -3.29 -18.62
CA PRO A 185 0.40 -4.48 -18.69
C PRO A 185 0.78 -5.51 -17.62
N ASP A 186 -0.12 -5.77 -16.68
CA ASP A 186 -0.02 -6.84 -15.67
C ASP A 186 -1.44 -7.27 -15.24
N ASP A 187 -1.60 -8.54 -14.88
CA ASP A 187 -2.90 -9.14 -14.54
C ASP A 187 -3.30 -8.99 -13.07
N ALA A 188 -2.39 -8.55 -12.19
CA ALA A 188 -2.62 -8.51 -10.75
C ALA A 188 -2.34 -7.14 -10.12
N ASN A 189 -1.27 -6.47 -10.55
CA ASN A 189 -0.74 -5.26 -9.94
C ASN A 189 -0.80 -4.07 -10.91
N TYR A 190 -0.55 -2.88 -10.37
CA TYR A 190 -0.39 -1.66 -11.13
C TYR A 190 1.08 -1.27 -11.19
N TYR A 191 1.64 -1.28 -12.39
CA TYR A 191 3.02 -0.85 -12.65
C TYR A 191 3.00 0.43 -13.47
N VAL A 192 3.98 1.30 -13.20
CA VAL A 192 4.25 2.52 -13.97
C VAL A 192 5.73 2.56 -14.30
N ASN A 193 6.07 3.25 -15.39
CA ASN A 193 7.45 3.33 -15.88
C ASN A 193 8.19 4.51 -15.23
N LEU A 194 8.99 4.26 -14.20
CA LEU A 194 9.84 5.27 -13.58
C LEU A 194 11.16 5.41 -14.37
N LEU A 195 11.35 6.56 -15.01
CA LEU A 195 12.51 6.85 -15.84
C LEU A 195 13.70 7.36 -15.02
N GLY A 196 13.45 8.03 -13.90
CA GLY A 196 14.51 8.55 -13.04
C GLY A 196 13.99 9.37 -11.86
N ILE A 197 14.93 9.86 -11.05
CA ILE A 197 14.65 10.70 -9.88
C ILE A 197 15.59 11.90 -9.93
N SER A 198 15.09 13.10 -9.65
CA SER A 198 15.90 14.31 -9.47
C SER A 198 15.86 14.79 -8.04
N VAL A 199 16.99 15.33 -7.56
CA VAL A 199 17.13 15.98 -6.26
C VAL A 199 17.72 17.37 -6.48
N ASP A 200 17.03 18.42 -6.04
CA ASP A 200 17.35 19.83 -6.33
C ASP A 200 17.57 20.09 -7.82
N GLY A 201 16.60 19.64 -8.63
CA GLY A 201 16.65 19.76 -10.09
C GLY A 201 17.77 18.95 -10.76
N THR A 202 18.61 18.23 -10.01
CA THR A 202 19.67 17.40 -10.60
C THR A 202 19.23 15.94 -10.67
N ARG A 203 19.18 15.40 -11.89
CA ARG A 203 18.89 13.99 -12.13
C ARG A 203 19.96 13.09 -11.53
N LEU A 204 19.54 12.11 -10.74
CA LEU A 204 20.42 11.11 -10.15
C LEU A 204 20.94 10.17 -11.24
N ALA A 205 22.21 9.77 -11.12
CA ALA A 205 22.86 8.81 -12.02
C ALA A 205 22.42 7.37 -11.69
N ILE A 206 21.15 7.06 -11.95
CA ILE A 206 20.56 5.73 -11.79
C ILE A 206 20.66 5.00 -13.14
N PRO A 207 21.19 3.77 -13.20
CA PRO A 207 21.21 2.99 -14.45
C PRO A 207 19.80 2.83 -15.03
N ASN A 208 19.64 3.03 -16.35
CA ASN A 208 18.32 3.02 -17.01
C ASN A 208 17.55 1.69 -16.85
N ASP A 209 18.25 0.58 -16.63
CA ASP A 209 17.65 -0.75 -16.43
C ASP A 209 17.21 -1.02 -14.98
N THR A 210 17.44 -0.08 -14.06
CA THR A 210 17.16 -0.25 -12.62
C THR A 210 15.68 -0.45 -12.33
N PHE A 211 14.79 0.20 -13.10
CA PHE A 211 13.34 0.14 -12.95
C PHE A 211 12.65 -0.55 -14.15
N ALA A 212 13.42 -1.26 -14.97
CA ALA A 212 12.90 -1.83 -16.21
C ALA A 212 11.86 -2.92 -15.93
N PHE A 213 10.64 -2.69 -16.45
CA PHE A 213 9.55 -3.65 -16.35
C PHE A 213 9.78 -4.85 -17.28
N ASN A 214 9.65 -6.06 -16.74
CA ASN A 214 9.61 -7.28 -17.53
C ASN A 214 8.18 -7.83 -17.60
N PRO A 215 7.52 -7.78 -18.76
CA PRO A 215 6.13 -8.22 -18.91
C PRO A 215 5.95 -9.73 -18.68
N ASN A 216 7.02 -10.53 -18.81
CA ASN A 216 6.94 -11.99 -18.62
C ASN A 216 7.00 -12.40 -17.15
N THR A 217 7.54 -11.54 -16.27
CA THR A 217 7.72 -11.87 -14.85
C THR A 217 6.96 -10.93 -13.91
N GLY A 218 6.34 -9.87 -14.42
CA GLY A 218 5.68 -8.84 -13.60
C GLY A 218 6.62 -8.20 -12.57
N GLN A 219 7.93 -8.32 -12.75
CA GLN A 219 8.96 -7.87 -11.79
C GLN A 219 10.21 -7.40 -12.52
N ASP A 220 10.94 -6.48 -11.89
CA ASP A 220 12.31 -6.06 -12.23
C ASP A 220 13.13 -7.25 -12.75
N ALA A 221 13.85 -7.05 -13.86
CA ALA A 221 14.67 -8.06 -14.52
C ALA A 221 15.77 -8.72 -13.63
N ARG A 222 15.88 -8.38 -12.34
CA ARG A 222 16.94 -8.81 -11.42
C ARG A 222 16.63 -10.07 -10.59
N ARG A 223 15.60 -10.87 -10.93
CA ARG A 223 15.45 -12.22 -10.34
C ARG A 223 16.46 -13.26 -10.87
N ARG A 224 17.39 -12.88 -11.76
CA ARG A 224 18.38 -13.81 -12.37
C ARG A 224 19.81 -13.26 -12.39
N LEU A 225 20.37 -12.91 -11.24
CA LEU A 225 21.82 -12.98 -11.09
C LEU A 225 22.14 -13.96 -9.95
N PRO A 226 22.76 -15.12 -10.23
CA PRO A 226 23.37 -15.93 -9.20
C PRO A 226 24.53 -15.10 -8.62
N ASP A 227 24.51 -14.93 -7.30
CA ASP A 227 25.65 -14.59 -6.44
C ASP A 227 26.84 -13.93 -7.16
N ARG A 228 26.74 -12.61 -7.41
CA ARG A 228 27.93 -11.78 -7.59
C ARG A 228 27.85 -10.56 -6.70
N ARG A 229 28.55 -10.67 -5.57
CA ARG A 229 29.17 -9.56 -4.85
C ARG A 229 29.79 -8.57 -5.85
N ALA A 230 29.11 -7.47 -6.09
CA ALA A 230 29.69 -6.19 -6.49
C ALA A 230 28.58 -5.15 -6.28
N GLY A 231 28.82 -4.17 -5.42
CA GLY A 231 27.83 -3.20 -5.04
C GLY A 231 27.29 -2.42 -6.23
N ASP A 232 26.08 -1.90 -6.08
CA ASP A 232 25.69 -0.71 -6.83
C ASP A 232 25.79 0.51 -5.90
N PRO A 233 26.99 1.12 -5.78
CA PRO A 233 27.20 2.34 -5.03
C PRO A 233 26.60 3.56 -5.73
N ALA A 234 25.95 3.48 -6.90
CA ALA A 234 25.52 4.69 -7.64
C ALA A 234 24.34 5.43 -6.99
N GLY A 235 23.28 4.72 -6.58
CA GLY A 235 22.14 5.34 -5.89
C GLY A 235 22.48 5.86 -4.50
N ARG A 236 23.35 5.13 -3.78
CA ARG A 236 23.93 5.60 -2.52
C ARG A 236 24.94 6.73 -2.74
N ALA A 237 25.79 6.71 -3.76
CA ALA A 237 26.72 7.79 -4.02
C ALA A 237 25.98 9.07 -4.44
N GLY A 238 24.83 8.98 -5.12
CA GLY A 238 24.00 10.16 -5.41
C GLY A 238 23.48 10.85 -4.13
N LEU A 239 22.87 10.08 -3.22
CA LEU A 239 22.30 10.62 -1.97
C LEU A 239 23.34 10.81 -0.84
N HIS A 240 24.33 9.92 -0.68
CA HIS A 240 25.42 10.05 0.31
C HIS A 240 26.46 11.09 -0.11
N ARG A 241 26.63 11.40 -1.41
CA ARG A 241 27.54 12.48 -1.85
C ARG A 241 26.87 13.85 -1.85
N ARG A 242 25.54 13.90 -1.69
CA ARG A 242 24.76 15.10 -1.33
C ARG A 242 24.32 15.06 0.15
N ARG A 243 25.25 14.73 1.05
CA ARG A 243 25.11 14.92 2.50
C ARG A 243 24.76 16.36 2.92
N GLY A 244 24.92 17.34 2.03
CA GLY A 244 24.62 18.76 2.27
C GLY A 244 23.23 19.25 1.85
N GLY A 245 22.27 18.35 1.57
CA GLY A 245 20.92 18.73 1.14
C GLY A 245 19.99 19.15 2.28
N VAL A 246 20.15 18.57 3.48
CA VAL A 246 19.39 18.99 4.66
C VAL A 246 20.15 20.15 5.32
N GLN A 247 19.61 21.38 5.20
CA GLN A 247 20.24 22.59 5.72
C GLN A 247 19.37 23.21 6.83
N GLY A 248 20.01 23.58 7.94
CA GLY A 248 19.38 24.06 9.17
C GLY A 248 20.25 23.75 10.38
N ALA A 249 20.07 24.45 11.51
CA ALA A 249 20.97 24.36 12.67
C ALA A 249 20.98 22.97 13.34
N ASP A 250 22.19 22.52 13.69
CA ASP A 250 22.59 21.26 14.34
C ASP A 250 21.90 19.98 13.83
N VAL A 251 22.05 19.71 12.53
CA VAL A 251 21.64 18.44 11.90
C VAL A 251 22.81 17.45 11.98
N SER A 252 22.67 16.37 12.77
CA SER A 252 23.68 15.30 12.89
C SER A 252 23.13 13.92 12.56
N ASP A 253 23.97 13.00 12.09
CA ASP A 253 23.56 11.65 11.67
C ASP A 253 22.98 10.86 12.86
N ALA A 254 21.72 10.41 12.74
CA ALA A 254 21.04 9.61 13.76
C ALA A 254 21.03 8.13 13.39
N VAL A 255 21.34 7.25 14.35
CA VAL A 255 21.16 5.79 14.21
C VAL A 255 19.88 5.37 14.92
N ASN A 256 18.79 5.14 14.18
CA ASN A 256 17.49 4.75 14.76
C ASN A 256 17.18 3.24 14.64
N GLY A 257 18.17 2.39 14.33
CA GLY A 257 17.97 0.94 14.18
C GLY A 257 17.02 0.49 13.03
N SER A 258 16.32 1.43 12.39
CA SER A 258 15.31 1.23 11.34
C SER A 258 15.90 0.93 9.96
N GLY A 259 17.21 1.12 9.78
CA GLY A 259 17.87 1.02 8.48
C GLY A 259 17.57 2.18 7.52
N LEU A 260 16.79 3.17 7.95
CA LEU A 260 16.54 4.42 7.23
C LEU A 260 17.70 5.41 7.43
N LEU A 261 17.83 6.36 6.50
CA LEU A 261 18.70 7.52 6.67
C LEU A 261 17.98 8.55 7.55
N CYS A 262 18.54 8.86 8.72
CA CYS A 262 17.92 9.74 9.70
C CYS A 262 18.88 10.80 10.22
N PHE A 263 18.31 11.92 10.65
CA PHE A 263 19.01 13.08 11.15
C PHE A 263 18.39 13.51 12.48
N LEU A 264 19.23 13.96 13.41
CA LEU A 264 18.79 14.66 14.62
C LEU A 264 18.46 16.10 14.25
N VAL A 265 17.33 16.57 14.77
CA VAL A 265 16.83 17.93 14.62
C VAL A 265 16.52 18.47 16.01
N ASP A 266 17.23 19.52 16.40
CA ASP A 266 16.96 20.19 17.68
C ASP A 266 15.61 20.89 17.69
N ASP A 267 14.97 20.96 18.85
CA ASP A 267 13.64 21.57 19.03
C ASP A 267 13.61 23.05 18.54
N ALA A 268 14.72 23.77 18.68
CA ALA A 268 14.88 25.14 18.19
C ALA A 268 14.91 25.26 16.65
N SER A 269 15.25 24.17 15.95
CA SER A 269 15.50 24.16 14.50
C SER A 269 14.32 23.61 13.69
N LYS A 270 13.27 23.06 14.32
CA LYS A 270 12.15 22.39 13.63
C LYS A 270 11.50 23.21 12.51
N ASN A 271 11.41 24.53 12.70
CA ASN A 271 10.78 25.44 11.74
C ASN A 271 11.76 25.96 10.65
N VAL A 272 13.04 25.56 10.72
CA VAL A 272 14.12 26.06 9.85
C VAL A 272 14.73 24.92 9.01
N VAL A 273 14.32 23.66 9.23
CA VAL A 273 14.81 22.54 8.43
C VAL A 273 14.32 22.68 6.99
N THR A 274 15.27 22.81 6.08
CA THR A 274 15.04 22.70 4.64
C THR A 274 15.58 21.36 4.16
N VAL A 275 14.83 20.70 3.29
CA VAL A 275 15.23 19.44 2.66
C VAL A 275 15.24 19.65 1.14
N PRO A 276 16.04 18.88 0.40
CA PRO A 276 16.15 19.08 -1.02
C PRO A 276 14.86 18.66 -1.72
N THR A 277 14.46 19.42 -2.74
CA THR A 277 13.30 19.06 -3.58
C THR A 277 13.53 17.70 -4.24
N MET A 278 12.48 16.92 -4.40
CA MET A 278 12.57 15.61 -5.05
C MET A 278 11.46 15.42 -6.08
N THR A 279 11.85 15.02 -7.29
CA THR A 279 10.92 14.77 -8.40
C THR A 279 11.11 13.36 -8.90
N MET A 280 10.00 12.62 -9.03
CA MET A 280 9.94 11.33 -9.70
C MET A 280 9.53 11.54 -11.17
N HIS A 281 10.35 11.08 -12.09
CA HIS A 281 10.14 11.23 -13.53
C HIS A 281 9.56 9.95 -14.11
N PHE A 282 8.29 9.93 -14.44
CA PHE A 282 7.59 8.84 -15.10
C PHE A 282 7.48 9.10 -16.61
N ASP A 283 7.02 8.10 -17.35
CA ASP A 283 6.68 8.26 -18.75
C ASP A 283 5.48 9.21 -18.93
N GLY A 284 5.75 10.42 -19.41
CA GLY A 284 4.75 11.47 -19.63
C GLY A 284 4.36 12.29 -18.39
N MET A 285 4.97 12.04 -17.23
CA MET A 285 4.59 12.70 -15.97
C MET A 285 5.80 12.94 -15.05
N ASP A 286 5.97 14.19 -14.62
CA ASP A 286 6.83 14.53 -13.50
C ASP A 286 5.97 14.73 -12.25
N MET A 287 6.32 14.01 -11.18
CA MET A 287 5.68 14.10 -9.87
C MET A 287 6.67 14.71 -8.88
N GLU A 288 6.51 16.01 -8.62
CA GLU A 288 7.25 16.70 -7.57
C GLU A 288 6.64 16.38 -6.20
N LEU A 289 7.45 15.83 -5.30
CA LEU A 289 7.00 15.35 -4.01
C LEU A 289 7.03 16.47 -2.96
N LEU A 290 6.01 16.49 -2.11
CA LEU A 290 5.95 17.36 -0.93
C LEU A 290 6.87 16.83 0.17
N PHE A 291 7.33 17.71 1.06
CA PHE A 291 8.19 17.35 2.20
C PHE A 291 7.71 16.08 2.94
N GLY A 292 6.42 16.06 3.30
CA GLY A 292 5.82 14.96 4.06
C GLY A 292 5.73 13.63 3.29
N ASN A 293 6.03 13.63 1.99
CA ASN A 293 6.00 12.41 1.18
C ASN A 293 7.26 11.55 1.31
N TYR A 294 8.39 12.17 1.65
CA TYR A 294 9.68 11.49 1.70
C TYR A 294 10.49 11.78 2.96
N PHE A 295 10.06 12.71 3.81
CA PHE A 295 10.61 12.90 5.15
C PHE A 295 9.52 12.85 6.21
N ALA A 296 9.80 12.19 7.33
CA ALA A 296 8.90 12.16 8.48
C ALA A 296 9.68 12.17 9.81
N TYR A 297 9.11 12.84 10.81
CA TYR A 297 9.60 12.76 12.17
C TYR A 297 9.15 11.43 12.81
N THR A 298 10.11 10.66 13.32
CA THR A 298 9.91 9.30 13.84
C THR A 298 9.93 9.23 15.37
N GLY A 299 9.85 10.39 16.03
CA GLY A 299 9.93 10.55 17.48
C GLY A 299 11.24 11.17 17.92
N LYS A 300 11.61 10.96 19.18
CA LYS A 300 12.84 11.49 19.79
C LYS A 300 13.94 10.43 19.85
N GLN A 301 15.19 10.89 19.86
CA GLN A 301 16.35 9.99 19.97
C GLN A 301 16.28 9.15 21.26
N SER A 302 16.47 7.84 21.11
CA SER A 302 16.63 6.93 22.25
C SER A 302 17.97 7.19 22.95
N GLY A 303 17.96 7.39 24.28
CA GLY A 303 19.19 7.53 25.08
C GLY A 303 19.50 8.91 25.66
N GLY A 304 18.56 9.86 25.66
CA GLY A 304 18.64 11.06 26.51
C GLY A 304 19.06 12.38 25.83
N GLY A 305 19.25 12.39 24.50
CA GLY A 305 19.67 13.59 23.75
C GLY A 305 18.56 14.59 23.39
N GLY A 306 17.28 14.28 23.64
CA GLY A 306 16.16 15.24 23.55
C GLY A 306 15.71 15.68 22.14
N GLY A 307 16.57 15.58 21.11
CA GLY A 307 16.27 15.97 19.73
C GLY A 307 15.27 15.05 19.02
N ASP A 308 14.55 15.61 18.05
CA ASP A 308 13.64 14.88 17.18
C ASP A 308 14.39 14.22 16.04
N VAL A 309 13.89 13.07 15.58
CA VAL A 309 14.54 12.26 14.56
C VAL A 309 13.77 12.37 13.27
N LEU A 310 14.34 13.08 12.30
CA LEU A 310 13.82 13.22 10.95
C LEU A 310 14.42 12.15 10.03
N CYS A 311 13.60 11.29 9.44
CA CYS A 311 14.06 10.20 8.58
C CYS A 311 13.58 10.37 7.14
N LEU A 312 14.46 10.02 6.19
CA LEU A 312 14.10 9.79 4.80
C LEU A 312 13.28 8.50 4.72
N MET A 313 12.02 8.61 4.30
CA MET A 313 11.04 7.54 4.21
C MET A 313 11.21 6.67 2.95
N ILE A 314 12.45 6.52 2.49
CA ILE A 314 12.85 5.68 1.36
C ILE A 314 13.84 4.63 1.88
N GLY A 315 13.36 3.40 1.95
CA GLY A 315 14.14 2.25 2.42
C GLY A 315 14.66 1.37 1.28
N LYS A 316 15.61 0.49 1.61
CA LYS A 316 16.09 -0.54 0.68
C LYS A 316 15.06 -1.67 0.61
N SER A 317 14.79 -2.16 -0.61
CA SER A 317 14.01 -3.37 -0.85
C SER A 317 14.88 -4.46 -1.48
N SER A 318 14.66 -5.70 -1.10
CA SER A 318 15.24 -6.90 -1.73
C SER A 318 14.31 -7.54 -2.78
N THR A 319 13.07 -7.03 -2.90
CA THR A 319 11.99 -7.66 -3.69
C THR A 319 11.46 -6.76 -4.80
N GLY A 320 12.21 -5.69 -5.16
CA GLY A 320 11.87 -4.72 -6.20
C GLY A 320 11.47 -3.35 -5.66
N SER A 321 11.35 -2.37 -6.56
CA SER A 321 10.98 -0.99 -6.26
C SER A 321 9.46 -0.84 -6.08
N ARG A 322 9.02 -0.08 -5.06
CA ARG A 322 7.59 0.17 -4.79
C ARG A 322 7.37 1.61 -4.35
N ILE A 323 6.27 2.20 -4.81
CA ILE A 323 5.81 3.51 -4.35
C ILE A 323 4.90 3.27 -3.13
N GLY A 324 5.39 3.59 -1.94
CA GLY A 324 4.66 3.42 -0.69
C GLY A 324 3.57 4.48 -0.48
N ASN A 325 2.82 4.36 0.61
CA ASN A 325 1.76 5.30 0.99
C ASN A 325 2.28 6.73 1.26
N TYR A 326 3.42 6.90 1.94
CA TYR A 326 4.01 8.22 2.20
C TYR A 326 4.21 9.02 0.91
N LEU A 327 4.77 8.39 -0.13
CA LEU A 327 5.02 9.01 -1.44
C LEU A 327 3.75 9.48 -2.16
N GLN A 328 2.57 9.06 -1.69
CA GLN A 328 1.27 9.33 -2.29
C GLN A 328 0.36 10.18 -1.39
N MET A 329 0.83 10.57 -0.19
CA MET A 329 0.04 11.42 0.70
C MET A 329 -0.20 12.79 0.08
N ASP A 330 -1.39 13.34 0.29
CA ASP A 330 -1.86 14.63 -0.23
C ASP A 330 -1.81 14.74 -1.77
N PHE A 331 -1.89 13.59 -2.43
CA PHE A 331 -2.22 13.48 -3.85
C PHE A 331 -3.59 12.80 -4.01
N HIS A 332 -4.40 13.36 -4.89
CA HIS A 332 -5.51 12.60 -5.47
C HIS A 332 -4.92 11.71 -6.56
N VAL A 333 -5.08 10.41 -6.41
CA VAL A 333 -4.52 9.39 -7.31
C VAL A 333 -5.67 8.65 -7.97
N LEU A 334 -5.76 8.72 -9.29
CA LEU A 334 -6.80 8.09 -10.11
C LEU A 334 -6.19 6.96 -10.94
N TYR A 335 -6.76 5.77 -10.80
CA TYR A 335 -6.51 4.63 -11.67
C TYR A 335 -7.65 4.55 -12.69
N GLU A 336 -7.38 4.90 -13.94
CA GLU A 336 -8.30 4.74 -15.06
C GLU A 336 -7.93 3.47 -15.83
N LEU A 337 -8.70 2.42 -15.62
CA LEU A 337 -8.34 1.06 -16.00
C LEU A 337 -8.66 0.76 -17.46
N LYS A 338 -9.69 1.43 -18.01
CA LYS A 338 -10.13 1.22 -19.39
C LYS A 338 -9.07 1.67 -20.40
N ASN A 339 -8.43 2.81 -20.16
CA ASN A 339 -7.37 3.36 -20.97
C ASN A 339 -5.97 3.05 -20.41
N SER A 340 -5.90 2.35 -19.26
CA SER A 340 -4.65 1.99 -18.58
C SER A 340 -3.79 3.22 -18.28
N VAL A 341 -4.34 4.17 -17.53
CA VAL A 341 -3.69 5.42 -17.13
C VAL A 341 -3.73 5.57 -15.61
N LEU A 342 -2.61 6.00 -15.04
CA LEU A 342 -2.54 6.53 -13.68
C LEU A 342 -2.44 8.06 -13.78
N SER A 343 -3.35 8.76 -13.13
CA SER A 343 -3.35 10.21 -13.05
C SER A 343 -3.15 10.65 -11.60
N VAL A 344 -2.38 11.72 -11.41
CA VAL A 344 -2.10 12.30 -10.09
C VAL A 344 -2.22 13.82 -10.14
N GLN A 345 -2.67 14.39 -9.04
CA GLN A 345 -2.59 15.82 -8.77
C GLN A 345 -2.45 16.06 -7.25
N PRO A 346 -1.70 17.09 -6.81
CA PRO A 346 -1.73 17.51 -5.42
C PRO A 346 -3.17 17.86 -5.00
N ALA A 347 -3.58 17.45 -3.80
CA ALA A 347 -4.94 17.63 -3.34
C ALA A 347 -5.02 17.83 -1.82
N ASP A 348 -5.98 18.65 -1.40
CA ASP A 348 -6.45 18.66 -0.01
C ASP A 348 -7.47 17.52 0.15
N CYS A 349 -7.02 16.39 0.71
CA CYS A 349 -7.84 15.19 0.82
C CYS A 349 -9.13 15.38 1.63
N GLY A 350 -9.21 16.40 2.49
CA GLY A 350 -10.43 16.72 3.24
C GLY A 350 -11.53 17.38 2.39
N LYS A 351 -11.22 17.73 1.13
CA LYS A 351 -12.14 18.37 0.18
C LYS A 351 -12.51 17.50 -1.03
N ILE A 352 -11.98 16.27 -1.08
CA ILE A 352 -12.30 15.27 -2.11
C ILE A 352 -13.49 14.44 -1.63
#